data_AF-A0A267MQA3-F1
#
_entry.id   AF-A0A267MQA3-F1
#
_cell.length_a   1.000
_cell.length_b   1.000
_cell.length_c   1.000
_cell.angle_alpha   90.00
_cell.angle_beta   90.00
_cell.angle_gamma   90.00
#
_symmetry.space_group_name_H-M   'P 1'
#
loop_
_entity.id
_entity.type
_entity.pdbx_description
1 polymer ?
#
loop_
_entity_poly.entity_id
_entity_poly.type
_entity_poly.pdbx_seq_one_letter_code
_entity_poly.pdbx_strand_id
1 'polypeptide(L)'
;MDGSKYNTLLDNLKASSSLPFISKPYIISNVPHLDGGLTDPISFKRALELGYEKIVVILTQPSSYVKELLKLPGFLQSKYKKYPKILKALKNRHDLYNKQRDDLFQLYEEGKAFIIMPPTKIPAKRIDKNLKRLHRAYDSGYEYICAHGDALKRFLKL
;
A
#
# COMPACT_ATOMS: atom_id res chain seq x y z
N MET A 1 -26.96 -12.36 -1.60
CA MET A 1 -26.08 -11.17 -1.72
C MET A 1 -26.52 -10.39 -2.94
N ASP A 2 -26.74 -9.08 -2.83
CA ASP A 2 -27.18 -8.21 -3.93
C ASP A 2 -26.11 -8.13 -5.03
N GLY A 3 -26.45 -8.61 -6.23
CA GLY A 3 -25.54 -8.69 -7.37
C GLY A 3 -25.01 -7.33 -7.85
N SER A 4 -25.72 -6.24 -7.55
CA SER A 4 -25.26 -4.88 -7.89
C SER A 4 -24.08 -4.45 -7.01
N LYS A 5 -24.14 -4.74 -5.70
CA LYS A 5 -23.07 -4.43 -4.74
C LYS A 5 -21.81 -5.26 -4.99
N TYR A 6 -21.98 -6.52 -5.42
CA TYR A 6 -20.85 -7.38 -5.78
C TYR A 6 -20.06 -6.82 -6.98
N ASN A 7 -20.76 -6.37 -8.02
CA ASN A 7 -20.13 -5.77 -9.20
C ASN A 7 -19.38 -4.47 -8.83
N THR A 8 -19.98 -3.61 -8.02
CA THR A 8 -19.33 -2.38 -7.52
C THR A 8 -18.05 -2.67 -6.73
N LEU A 9 -18.07 -3.68 -5.85
CA LEU A 9 -16.87 -4.07 -5.09
C LEU A 9 -15.77 -4.57 -6.02
N LEU A 10 -16.11 -5.43 -6.97
CA LEU A 10 -15.14 -5.98 -7.92
C LEU A 10 -14.51 -4.89 -8.80
N ASP A 11 -15.31 -3.91 -9.24
CA ASP A 11 -14.83 -2.77 -10.01
C ASP A 11 -13.86 -1.91 -9.19
N ASN A 12 -14.21 -1.62 -7.93
CA ASN A 12 -13.34 -0.87 -7.02
C ASN A 12 -12.01 -1.58 -6.76
N LEU A 13 -12.04 -2.91 -6.58
CA LEU A 13 -10.82 -3.71 -6.39
C LEU A 13 -9.92 -3.66 -7.64
N LYS A 14 -10.50 -3.83 -8.84
CA LYS A 14 -9.76 -3.74 -10.11
C LYS A 14 -9.16 -2.35 -10.34
N ALA A 15 -9.91 -1.29 -10.03
CA ALA A 15 -9.41 0.07 -10.08
C ALA A 15 -8.25 0.28 -9.11
N SER A 16 -8.41 -0.15 -7.85
CA SER A 16 -7.41 0.00 -6.80
C SER A 16 -6.12 -0.80 -7.06
N SER A 17 -6.17 -1.89 -7.83
CA SER A 17 -5.02 -2.73 -8.15
C SER A 17 -4.40 -2.46 -9.54
N SER A 18 -4.84 -1.41 -10.24
CA SER A 18 -4.40 -1.11 -11.61
C SER A 18 -3.03 -0.42 -11.63
N LEU A 19 -1.96 -1.20 -11.49
CA LEU A 19 -0.60 -0.70 -11.34
C LEU A 19 -0.14 0.15 -12.55
N PRO A 20 0.32 1.39 -12.32
CA PRO A 20 0.92 2.22 -13.35
C PRO A 20 2.02 1.46 -14.10
N PHE A 21 2.02 1.59 -15.43
CA PHE A 21 2.96 0.98 -16.38
C PHE A 21 2.79 -0.52 -16.64
N ILE A 22 2.07 -1.23 -15.78
CA ILE A 22 1.91 -2.69 -15.87
C ILE A 22 0.54 -3.03 -16.46
N SER A 23 -0.52 -2.38 -15.98
CA SER A 23 -1.88 -2.57 -16.47
C SER A 23 -2.39 -1.35 -17.23
N LYS A 24 -3.48 -1.53 -17.98
CA LYS A 24 -4.28 -0.41 -18.49
C LYS A 24 -5.05 0.22 -17.31
N PRO A 25 -5.32 1.53 -17.34
CA PRO A 25 -6.24 2.14 -16.39
C PRO A 25 -7.60 1.44 -16.42
N TYR A 26 -8.20 1.23 -15.25
CA TYR A 26 -9.55 0.69 -15.15
C TYR A 26 -10.57 1.82 -15.29
N ILE A 27 -11.62 1.64 -16.09
CA ILE A 27 -12.61 2.69 -16.34
C ILE A 27 -13.84 2.43 -15.47
N ILE A 28 -14.17 3.40 -14.61
CA ILE A 28 -15.43 3.42 -13.85
C ILE A 28 -16.13 4.72 -14.22
N SER A 29 -17.37 4.64 -14.69
CA SER A 29 -18.17 5.80 -15.11
C SER A 29 -17.42 6.76 -16.06
N ASN A 30 -16.75 6.21 -17.08
CA ASN A 30 -15.90 6.93 -18.04
C ASN A 30 -14.68 7.67 -17.46
N VAL A 31 -14.37 7.46 -16.18
CA VAL A 31 -13.19 8.03 -15.53
C VAL A 31 -12.09 6.94 -15.42
N PRO A 32 -10.87 7.21 -15.90
CA PRO A 32 -9.75 6.28 -15.76
C PRO A 32 -9.17 6.30 -14.35
N HIS A 33 -9.04 5.12 -13.76
CA HIS A 33 -8.48 4.88 -12.44
C HIS A 33 -7.18 4.09 -12.54
N LEU A 34 -6.27 4.37 -11.61
CA LEU A 34 -5.02 3.64 -11.40
C LEU A 34 -4.91 3.28 -9.93
N ASP A 35 -3.93 2.42 -9.63
CA ASP A 35 -3.60 1.97 -8.29
C ASP A 35 -3.48 3.13 -7.28
N GLY A 36 -4.20 2.99 -6.17
CA GLY A 36 -4.28 4.00 -5.11
C GLY A 36 -2.95 4.27 -4.42
N GLY A 37 -2.00 3.32 -4.48
CA GLY A 37 -0.67 3.48 -3.91
C GLY A 37 0.19 4.55 -4.58
N LEU A 38 -0.29 5.16 -5.66
CA LEU A 38 0.31 6.35 -6.25
C LEU A 38 0.03 7.63 -5.43
N THR A 39 -1.14 7.70 -4.80
CA THR A 39 -1.62 8.89 -4.08
C THR A 39 -1.82 8.69 -2.59
N ASP A 40 -1.92 7.43 -2.14
CA ASP A 40 -2.05 7.07 -0.74
C ASP A 40 -1.47 5.65 -0.51
N PRO A 41 -0.15 5.50 -0.36
CA PRO A 41 0.50 4.19 -0.33
C PRO A 41 0.29 3.35 0.93
N ILE A 42 -0.02 3.94 2.08
CA ILE A 42 -0.21 3.22 3.36
C ILE A 42 -1.66 3.33 3.87
N SER A 43 -2.43 4.33 3.46
CA SER A 43 -3.87 4.51 3.74
C SER A 43 -4.32 4.49 5.20
N PHE A 44 -3.40 4.60 6.16
CA PHE A 44 -3.73 4.59 7.58
C PHE A 44 -4.53 5.84 8.01
N LYS A 45 -4.32 6.99 7.33
CA LYS A 45 -5.03 8.25 7.63
C LYS A 45 -6.54 8.12 7.43
N ARG A 46 -6.97 7.28 6.48
CA ARG A 46 -8.40 7.03 6.26
C ARG A 46 -9.07 6.41 7.48
N ALA A 47 -8.39 5.53 8.20
CA ALA A 47 -8.93 4.96 9.44
C ALA A 47 -9.06 6.04 10.54
N LEU A 48 -8.09 6.94 10.66
CA LEU A 48 -8.17 8.06 11.60
C LEU A 48 -9.33 9.01 11.27
N GLU A 49 -9.54 9.33 9.99
CA GLU A 49 -10.68 10.14 9.52
C GLU A 49 -12.04 9.51 9.84
N LEU A 50 -12.10 8.19 9.92
CA LEU A 50 -13.30 7.44 10.32
C LEU A 50 -13.51 7.41 11.84
N GLY A 51 -12.62 8.02 12.62
CA GLY A 51 -12.72 8.11 14.08
C GLY A 51 -12.07 6.95 14.83
N TYR A 52 -11.28 6.09 14.17
CA TYR A 52 -10.55 5.04 14.87
C TYR A 52 -9.34 5.60 15.62
N GLU A 53 -9.32 5.46 16.93
CA GLU A 53 -8.23 5.94 17.80
C GLU A 53 -7.02 5.00 17.82
N LYS A 54 -7.26 3.71 17.59
CA LYS A 54 -6.24 2.66 17.51
C LYS A 54 -6.32 1.96 16.17
N ILE A 55 -5.18 1.87 15.51
CA ILE A 55 -5.09 1.26 14.18
C ILE A 55 -4.03 0.17 14.14
N VAL A 56 -4.30 -0.90 13.39
CA VAL A 56 -3.31 -1.93 13.07
C VAL A 56 -2.96 -1.77 11.60
N VAL A 57 -1.68 -1.57 11.30
CA VAL A 57 -1.19 -1.31 9.94
C VAL A 57 -0.20 -2.39 9.54
N ILE A 58 -0.40 -2.98 8.37
CA ILE A 58 0.48 -4.00 7.81
C ILE A 58 1.33 -3.37 6.69
N LEU A 59 2.64 -3.38 6.87
CA LEU A 59 3.61 -2.95 5.87
C LEU A 59 4.29 -4.16 5.23
N THR A 60 4.59 -4.07 3.94
CA THR A 60 5.32 -5.13 3.21
C THR A 60 6.81 -4.80 3.06
N GLN A 61 7.28 -3.71 3.68
CA GLN A 61 8.66 -3.26 3.64
C GLN A 61 9.19 -3.18 5.08
N PRO A 62 10.48 -3.50 5.32
CA PRO A 62 11.07 -3.39 6.65
C PRO A 62 11.22 -1.93 7.07
N SER A 63 11.46 -1.69 8.35
CA SER A 63 11.67 -0.36 8.93
C SER A 63 12.82 0.42 8.25
N SER A 64 13.87 -0.28 7.80
CA SER A 64 15.01 0.30 7.10
C SER A 64 14.72 0.73 5.66
N TYR A 65 13.53 0.42 5.11
CA TYR A 65 13.21 0.73 3.72
C TYR A 65 12.94 2.22 3.52
N VAL A 66 13.75 2.86 2.68
CA VAL A 66 13.51 4.21 2.15
C VAL A 66 13.08 4.09 0.70
N LYS A 67 11.97 4.73 0.34
CA LYS A 67 11.51 4.75 -1.04
C LYS A 67 12.33 5.75 -1.84
N GLU A 68 12.94 5.28 -2.91
CA GLU A 68 13.79 6.09 -3.78
C GLU A 68 12.99 6.84 -4.86
N LEU A 69 13.57 7.95 -5.31
CA LEU A 69 13.08 8.73 -6.44
C LEU A 69 12.97 7.84 -7.69
N LEU A 70 11.80 7.89 -8.34
CA LEU A 70 11.62 7.24 -9.63
C LEU A 70 12.22 8.11 -10.74
N LYS A 71 13.27 7.62 -11.39
CA LYS A 71 13.72 8.18 -12.67
C LYS A 71 12.69 7.82 -13.74
N LEU A 72 11.88 8.79 -14.17
CA LEU A 72 10.87 8.60 -15.21
C LEU A 72 11.50 8.65 -16.61
N PRO A 73 11.54 7.54 -17.37
CA PRO A 73 11.99 7.56 -18.76
C PRO A 73 11.16 8.52 -19.61
N GLY A 74 11.78 9.14 -20.63
CA GLY A 74 11.12 10.12 -21.49
C GLY A 74 9.85 9.61 -22.19
N PHE A 75 9.81 8.33 -22.58
CA PHE A 75 8.63 7.72 -23.20
C PHE A 75 7.40 7.71 -22.27
N LEU A 76 7.60 7.63 -20.94
CA LEU A 76 6.50 7.68 -19.98
C LEU A 76 5.93 9.09 -19.83
N GLN A 77 6.76 10.13 -19.99
CA GLN A 77 6.30 11.51 -20.01
C GLN A 77 5.37 11.76 -21.20
N SER A 78 5.71 11.20 -22.38
CA SER A 78 4.84 11.26 -23.56
C SER A 78 3.54 10.48 -23.36
N LYS A 79 3.61 9.24 -22.86
CA LYS A 79 2.45 8.37 -22.62
C LYS A 79 1.43 9.00 -21.67
N TYR A 80 1.90 9.66 -20.60
CA TYR A 80 1.03 10.31 -19.61
C TYR A 80 0.95 11.83 -19.79
N LYS A 81 1.31 12.37 -20.97
CA LYS A 81 1.23 13.82 -21.25
C LYS A 81 -0.19 14.37 -21.06
N LYS A 82 -1.20 13.58 -21.41
CA LYS A 82 -2.62 13.89 -21.20
C LYS A 82 -3.08 13.81 -19.74
N TYR A 83 -2.22 13.31 -18.83
CA TYR A 83 -2.51 13.09 -17.42
C TYR A 83 -1.43 13.71 -16.51
N PRO A 84 -1.29 15.05 -16.47
CA PRO A 84 -0.22 15.73 -15.74
C PRO A 84 -0.23 15.43 -14.22
N LYS A 85 -1.41 15.20 -13.62
CA LYS A 85 -1.53 14.80 -12.22
C LYS A 85 -0.88 13.44 -11.93
N ILE A 86 -0.99 12.47 -12.85
CA ILE A 86 -0.33 11.16 -12.73
C ILE A 86 1.18 11.32 -12.78
N LEU A 87 1.70 12.14 -13.71
CA LEU A 87 3.13 12.42 -13.80
C LEU A 87 3.67 13.08 -12.52
N LYS A 88 2.94 14.06 -11.96
CA LYS A 88 3.30 14.70 -10.68
C LYS A 88 3.32 13.69 -9.54
N ALA A 89 2.28 12.86 -9.42
CA ALA A 89 2.21 11.86 -8.37
C ALA A 89 3.34 10.82 -8.51
N LEU A 90 3.68 10.40 -9.73
CA LEU A 90 4.79 9.47 -9.98
C LEU A 90 6.15 10.03 -9.58
N LYS A 91 6.39 11.34 -9.80
CA LYS A 91 7.61 12.02 -9.37
C LYS A 91 7.69 12.10 -7.84
N ASN A 92 6.58 12.47 -7.19
CA ASN A 92 6.53 12.76 -5.76
C ASN A 92 6.22 11.53 -4.88
N ARG A 93 6.00 10.35 -5.48
CA ARG A 93 5.59 9.14 -4.75
C ARG A 93 6.56 8.74 -3.62
N HIS A 94 7.83 9.08 -3.77
CA HIS A 94 8.88 8.71 -2.82
C HIS A 94 8.77 9.59 -1.57
N ASP A 95 8.67 10.90 -1.75
CA ASP A 95 8.41 11.87 -0.68
C ASP A 95 7.13 11.52 0.08
N LEU A 96 6.03 11.27 -0.66
CA LEU A 96 4.75 10.92 -0.06
C LEU A 96 4.83 9.63 0.77
N TYR A 97 5.42 8.57 0.22
CA TYR A 97 5.59 7.31 0.94
C TYR A 97 6.43 7.49 2.20
N ASN A 98 7.59 8.14 2.08
CA ASN A 98 8.51 8.29 3.20
C ASN A 98 7.87 9.16 4.30
N LYS A 99 7.20 10.25 3.93
CA LYS A 99 6.44 11.07 4.89
C LYS A 99 5.32 10.28 5.57
N GLN A 100 4.50 9.52 4.83
CA GLN A 100 3.46 8.70 5.45
C GLN A 100 4.04 7.64 6.37
N ARG A 101 5.19 7.06 6.00
CA ARG A 101 5.91 6.13 6.86
C ARG A 101 6.30 6.83 8.16
N ASP A 102 6.96 7.98 8.09
CA ASP A 102 7.42 8.69 9.29
C ASP A 102 6.24 9.12 10.19
N ASP A 103 5.16 9.66 9.59
CA ASP A 103 3.91 9.98 10.30
C ASP A 103 3.33 8.72 11.01
N LEU A 104 3.37 7.54 10.38
CA LEU A 104 2.89 6.29 10.95
C LEU A 104 3.78 5.79 12.10
N PHE A 105 5.10 5.91 11.97
CA PHE A 105 6.03 5.54 13.04
C PHE A 105 5.85 6.44 14.26
N GLN A 106 5.56 7.74 14.07
CA GLN A 106 5.19 8.61 15.17
C GLN A 106 3.93 8.12 15.90
N LEU A 107 2.88 7.70 15.17
CA LEU A 107 1.68 7.12 15.78
C LEU A 107 1.95 5.82 16.53
N TYR A 108 2.93 5.03 16.08
CA TYR A 108 3.37 3.84 16.78
C TYR A 108 4.03 4.18 18.12
N GLU A 109 4.94 5.15 18.14
CA GLU A 109 5.57 5.65 19.38
C GLU A 109 4.53 6.27 20.34
N GLU A 110 3.50 6.92 19.82
CA GLU A 110 2.37 7.45 20.61
C GLU A 110 1.42 6.35 21.12
N GLY A 111 1.64 5.08 20.78
CA GLY A 111 0.78 3.97 21.19
C GLY A 111 -0.60 3.95 20.50
N LYS A 112 -0.76 4.68 19.39
CA LYS A 112 -1.99 4.79 18.59
C LYS A 112 -1.99 3.84 17.38
N ALA A 113 -0.82 3.38 16.96
CA ALA A 113 -0.69 2.38 15.90
C ALA A 113 0.05 1.14 16.40
N PHE A 114 -0.34 -0.03 15.88
CA PHE A 114 0.46 -1.24 15.93
C PHE A 114 0.89 -1.57 14.50
N ILE A 115 2.19 -1.65 14.24
CA ILE A 115 2.72 -1.87 12.89
C ILE A 115 3.22 -3.31 12.78
N ILE A 116 2.62 -4.08 11.87
CA ILE A 116 3.12 -5.38 11.43
C ILE A 116 4.01 -5.16 10.22
N MET A 117 5.29 -5.52 10.29
CA MET A 117 6.21 -5.35 9.16
C MET A 117 7.28 -6.44 9.15
N PRO A 118 7.80 -6.84 7.99
CA PRO A 118 8.84 -7.85 7.92
C PRO A 118 10.16 -7.30 8.50
N PRO A 119 10.97 -8.13 9.19
CA PRO A 119 12.24 -7.69 9.77
C PRO A 119 13.28 -7.35 8.69
N THR A 120 13.17 -7.99 7.52
CA THR A 120 14.03 -7.76 6.36
C THR A 120 13.20 -7.66 5.09
N LYS A 121 13.83 -7.25 3.99
CA LYS A 121 13.15 -7.14 2.70
C LYS A 121 12.60 -8.49 2.26
N ILE A 122 11.28 -8.56 2.04
CA ILE A 122 10.65 -9.77 1.50
C ILE A 122 11.19 -10.09 0.10
N PRO A 123 11.33 -11.39 -0.25
CA PRO A 123 11.89 -11.79 -1.54
C PRO A 123 10.91 -11.56 -2.71
N ALA A 124 9.61 -11.44 -2.43
CA ALA A 124 8.59 -11.23 -3.46
C ALA A 124 8.78 -9.89 -4.17
N LYS A 125 8.73 -9.93 -5.51
CA LYS A 125 8.76 -8.74 -6.36
C LYS A 125 7.37 -8.17 -6.57
N ARG A 126 7.29 -6.93 -7.07
CA ARG A 126 6.02 -6.25 -7.41
C ARG A 126 5.16 -7.05 -8.39
N ILE A 127 5.80 -7.72 -9.34
CA ILE A 127 5.18 -8.76 -10.16
C ILE A 127 6.00 -10.01 -9.92
N ASP A 128 5.40 -11.03 -9.32
CA ASP A 128 6.07 -12.28 -9.02
C ASP A 128 5.14 -13.46 -9.28
N LYS A 129 5.70 -14.52 -9.88
CA LYS A 129 5.03 -15.80 -10.11
C LYS A 129 5.78 -16.96 -9.46
N ASN A 130 6.92 -16.69 -8.82
CA ASN A 130 7.70 -17.72 -8.17
C ASN A 130 7.06 -18.07 -6.83
N LEU A 131 6.41 -19.23 -6.77
CA LEU A 131 5.70 -19.70 -5.59
C LEU A 131 6.60 -19.72 -4.34
N LYS A 132 7.87 -20.13 -4.46
CA LYS A 132 8.80 -20.16 -3.31
C LYS A 132 9.00 -18.77 -2.71
N ARG A 133 9.16 -17.73 -3.53
CA ARG A 133 9.30 -16.33 -3.04
C ARG A 133 8.00 -15.81 -2.43
N LEU A 134 6.85 -16.16 -3.02
CA LEU A 134 5.54 -15.79 -2.49
C LEU A 134 5.27 -16.46 -1.13
N HIS A 135 5.53 -17.77 -1.02
CA HIS A 135 5.44 -18.49 0.25
C HIS A 135 6.35 -17.90 1.31
N ARG A 136 7.61 -17.59 0.98
CA ARG A 136 8.51 -16.96 1.96
C ARG A 136 8.03 -15.58 2.42
N ALA A 137 7.38 -14.81 1.54
CA ALA A 137 6.78 -13.53 1.93
C ALA A 137 5.59 -13.72 2.89
N TYR A 138 4.76 -14.73 2.64
CA TYR A 138 3.68 -15.14 3.53
C TYR A 138 4.20 -15.59 4.89
N ASP A 139 5.19 -16.50 4.91
CA ASP A 139 5.80 -17.03 6.13
C ASP A 139 6.40 -15.91 6.97
N SER A 140 7.03 -14.91 6.35
CA SER A 140 7.57 -13.75 7.08
C SER A 140 6.51 -12.97 7.85
N GLY A 141 5.28 -12.84 7.32
CA GLY A 141 4.19 -12.19 8.02
C GLY A 141 3.62 -13.07 9.15
N TYR A 142 3.52 -14.37 8.88
CA TYR A 142 3.08 -15.36 9.85
C TYR A 142 4.03 -15.47 11.06
N GLU A 143 5.33 -15.60 10.80
CA GLU A 143 6.38 -15.61 11.82
C GLU A 143 6.34 -14.33 12.67
N TYR A 144 6.16 -13.16 12.04
CA TYR A 144 6.04 -11.89 12.77
C TYR A 144 4.87 -11.92 13.75
N ILE A 145 3.68 -12.32 13.30
CA ILE A 145 2.50 -12.30 14.18
C ILE A 145 2.54 -13.39 15.24
N CYS A 146 3.16 -14.55 14.97
CA CYS A 146 3.41 -15.56 15.99
C CYS A 146 4.32 -15.02 17.10
N ALA A 147 5.35 -14.24 16.76
CA ALA A 147 6.26 -13.66 17.75
C ALA A 147 5.66 -12.46 18.52
N HIS A 148 4.76 -11.70 17.90
CA HIS A 148 4.23 -10.45 18.46
C HIS A 148 2.73 -10.50 18.81
N GLY A 149 2.10 -11.67 18.74
CA GLY A 149 0.65 -11.84 18.91
C GLY A 149 0.15 -11.34 20.27
N ASP A 150 0.88 -11.61 21.35
CA ASP A 150 0.51 -11.12 22.68
C ASP A 150 0.65 -9.61 22.81
N ALA A 151 1.62 -8.99 22.13
CA ALA A 151 1.73 -7.54 22.07
C ALA A 151 0.55 -6.92 21.31
N LEU A 152 0.12 -7.54 20.21
CA LEU A 152 -1.09 -7.13 19.48
C LEU A 152 -2.34 -7.26 20.35
N LYS A 153 -2.53 -8.39 21.05
CA LYS A 153 -3.67 -8.58 21.96
C LYS A 153 -3.72 -7.50 23.04
N ARG A 154 -2.58 -7.22 23.69
CA ARG A 154 -2.46 -6.12 24.67
C ARG A 154 -2.81 -4.77 24.05
N PHE A 155 -2.33 -4.47 22.85
CA PHE A 155 -2.66 -3.24 22.14
C PHE A 155 -4.16 -3.11 21.88
N LEU A 156 -4.81 -4.21 21.46
CA LEU A 156 -6.25 -4.28 21.17
C LEU A 156 -7.13 -4.41 22.42
N LYS A 157 -6.54 -4.65 23.60
CA LYS A 157 -7.26 -4.97 24.85
C LYS A 157 -8.14 -6.23 24.71
N LEU A 158 -7.61 -7.24 24.03
CA LEU A 158 -8.21 -8.58 23.87
C LEU A 158 -7.57 -9.60 24.81
#